data_AF-A0A7L6APB5-F1
#
_entry.id   AF-A0A7L6APB5-F1
#
_cell.length_a   1.000
_cell.length_b   1.000
_cell.length_c   1.000
_cell.angle_alpha   90.00
_cell.angle_beta   90.00
_cell.angle_gamma   90.00
#
_symmetry.space_group_name_H-M   'P 1'
#
loop_
_entity.id
_entity.type
_entity.pdbx_description
1 polymer ?
#
loop_
_entity_poly.entity_id
_entity_poly.type
_entity_poly.pdbx_seq_one_letter_code
_entity_poly.pdbx_strand_id
1 'polypeptide(L)'
;MKKYIEFNGNQHPAKLNHLHIEAYLNYLVNRRGVALSTQKQAFNSVMFVYNQFLKIKLAPIDSINKSRKPKKLPTVLSVEEVKLLFTKLDGLHLLISKLLYGTGLRISECMNLRIKDIDFNRNEIFVFRGRALRIDMCHYPSHWFLH
;
A
#
# COMPACT_ATOMS: atom_id res chain seq x y z
N MET A 1 0.26 -16.27 -3.57
CA MET A 1 0.11 -17.58 -4.22
C MET A 1 1.31 -18.51 -4.08
N LYS A 2 2.53 -18.16 -4.56
CA LYS A 2 3.71 -19.06 -4.51
C LYS A 2 3.97 -19.70 -3.13
N LYS A 3 4.00 -18.89 -2.06
CA LYS A 3 4.16 -19.36 -0.68
C LYS A 3 3.08 -20.32 -0.19
N TYR A 4 1.87 -20.23 -0.73
CA TYR A 4 0.77 -21.16 -0.41
C TYR A 4 0.97 -22.51 -1.11
N ILE A 5 1.43 -22.49 -2.37
CA ILE A 5 1.75 -23.70 -3.13
C ILE A 5 2.94 -24.44 -2.48
N GLU A 6 4.00 -23.69 -2.12
CA GLU A 6 5.16 -24.23 -1.40
C GLU A 6 4.77 -24.87 -0.06
N PHE A 7 3.87 -24.24 0.70
CA PHE A 7 3.39 -24.78 1.98
C PHE A 7 2.64 -26.11 1.83
N ASN A 8 1.91 -26.29 0.72
CA ASN A 8 1.17 -27.51 0.42
C ASN A 8 1.99 -28.50 -0.43
N GLY A 9 3.32 -28.44 -0.38
CA GLY A 9 4.19 -29.39 -1.06
C GLY A 9 4.15 -29.31 -2.60
N ASN A 10 3.97 -28.11 -3.15
CA ASN A 10 3.84 -27.85 -4.59
C ASN A 10 2.68 -28.59 -5.28
N GLN A 11 1.64 -28.96 -4.52
CA GLN A 11 0.44 -29.52 -5.10
C GLN A 11 -0.36 -28.47 -5.89
N HIS A 12 -0.99 -28.92 -6.97
CA HIS A 12 -1.85 -28.05 -7.78
C HIS A 12 -3.06 -27.58 -6.95
N PRO A 13 -3.39 -26.27 -6.95
CA PRO A 13 -4.45 -25.71 -6.11
C PRO A 13 -5.83 -26.35 -6.28
N ALA A 14 -6.12 -26.91 -7.46
CA ALA A 14 -7.37 -27.64 -7.71
C ALA A 14 -7.54 -28.92 -6.86
N LYS A 15 -6.44 -29.51 -6.37
CA LYS A 15 -6.47 -30.69 -5.48
C LYS A 15 -6.59 -30.31 -4.00
N LEU A 16 -6.46 -29.03 -3.67
CA LEU A 16 -6.45 -28.51 -2.31
C LEU A 16 -7.85 -28.00 -1.95
N ASN A 17 -8.25 -28.25 -0.70
CA ASN A 17 -9.56 -27.88 -0.16
C ASN A 17 -9.44 -26.76 0.91
N HIS A 18 -10.58 -26.40 1.52
CA HIS A 18 -10.67 -25.37 2.56
C HIS A 18 -9.75 -25.63 3.76
N LEU A 19 -9.52 -26.89 4.16
CA LEU A 19 -8.63 -27.25 5.28
C LEU A 19 -7.17 -26.84 5.02
N HIS A 20 -6.71 -26.94 3.77
CA HIS A 20 -5.35 -26.52 3.41
C HIS A 20 -5.18 -25.00 3.50
N ILE A 21 -6.26 -24.26 3.24
CA ILE A 21 -6.29 -22.81 3.36
C ILE A 21 -6.26 -22.41 4.85
N GLU A 22 -7.06 -23.06 5.69
CA GLU A 22 -7.02 -22.90 7.14
C GLU A 22 -5.63 -23.19 7.72
N ALA A 23 -5.06 -24.34 7.37
CA ALA A 23 -3.73 -24.76 7.81
C ALA A 23 -2.66 -23.72 7.43
N TYR A 24 -2.71 -23.19 6.20
CA TYR A 24 -1.77 -22.16 5.74
C TYR A 24 -1.95 -20.85 6.50
N LEU A 25 -3.18 -20.38 6.72
CA LEU A 25 -3.44 -19.13 7.44
C LEU A 25 -3.04 -19.23 8.90
N ASN A 26 -3.29 -20.38 9.53
CA ASN A 26 -2.86 -20.67 10.89
C ASN A 26 -1.33 -20.77 10.98
N TYR A 27 -0.66 -21.37 9.99
CA TYR A 27 0.80 -21.34 9.89
C TYR A 27 1.35 -19.91 9.81
N LEU A 28 0.73 -19.04 9.00
CA LEU A 28 1.16 -17.65 8.89
C LEU A 28 1.07 -16.90 10.22
N VAL A 29 0.03 -17.14 11.01
CA VAL A 29 -0.15 -16.47 12.31
C VAL A 29 0.70 -17.12 13.39
N ASN A 30 0.63 -18.43 13.56
CA ASN A 30 1.24 -19.14 14.68
C ASN A 30 2.76 -19.30 14.51
N ARG A 31 3.25 -19.58 13.28
CA ARG A 31 4.68 -19.81 13.03
C ARG A 31 5.41 -18.57 12.53
N ARG A 32 4.81 -17.80 11.63
CA ARG A 32 5.44 -16.59 11.07
C ARG A 32 5.09 -15.30 11.80
N GLY A 33 4.09 -15.32 12.68
CA GLY A 33 3.66 -14.13 13.40
C GLY A 33 3.29 -12.98 12.46
N VAL A 34 2.64 -13.22 11.32
CA VAL A 34 2.35 -12.12 10.38
C VAL A 34 1.34 -11.12 10.95
N ALA A 35 1.33 -9.89 10.43
CA ALA A 35 0.29 -8.91 10.75
C ALA A 35 -1.07 -9.31 10.15
N LEU A 36 -2.16 -8.79 10.73
CA LEU A 36 -3.52 -9.07 10.25
C LEU A 36 -3.74 -8.63 8.79
N SER A 37 -3.14 -7.50 8.37
CA SER A 37 -3.19 -7.03 6.99
C SER A 37 -2.56 -8.03 6.01
N THR A 38 -1.41 -8.58 6.38
CA THR A 38 -0.71 -9.61 5.60
C THR A 38 -1.51 -10.91 5.52
N GLN A 39 -2.13 -11.33 6.64
CA GLN A 39 -3.02 -12.50 6.65
C GLN A 39 -4.22 -12.31 5.73
N LYS A 40 -4.89 -11.15 5.81
CA LYS A 40 -6.02 -10.80 4.94
C LYS A 40 -5.62 -10.77 3.46
N GLN A 41 -4.46 -10.18 3.14
CA GLN A 41 -3.95 -10.15 1.77
C GLN A 41 -3.68 -11.57 1.24
N ALA A 42 -3.11 -12.45 2.08
CA ALA A 42 -2.90 -13.85 1.72
C ALA A 42 -4.23 -14.58 1.48
N PHE A 43 -5.21 -14.43 2.38
CA PHE A 43 -6.55 -14.99 2.22
C PHE A 43 -7.22 -14.53 0.92
N ASN A 44 -7.25 -13.22 0.67
CA ASN A 44 -7.85 -12.65 -0.54
C ASN A 44 -7.14 -13.13 -1.80
N SER A 45 -5.80 -13.24 -1.78
CA SER A 45 -5.04 -13.79 -2.92
C SER A 45 -5.41 -15.24 -3.21
N VAL A 46 -5.61 -16.06 -2.19
CA VAL A 46 -6.00 -17.47 -2.37
C VAL A 46 -7.45 -17.54 -2.87
N MET A 47 -8.39 -16.86 -2.21
CA MET A 47 -9.79 -16.83 -2.63
C MET A 47 -9.97 -16.31 -4.05
N PHE A 48 -9.20 -15.31 -4.47
CA PHE A 48 -9.22 -14.80 -5.83
C PHE A 48 -8.87 -15.89 -6.84
N VAL A 49 -7.86 -16.73 -6.57
CA VAL A 49 -7.48 -17.83 -7.46
C VAL A 49 -8.59 -18.87 -7.55
N TYR A 50 -9.18 -19.27 -6.42
CA TYR A 50 -10.27 -20.24 -6.40
C TYR A 50 -11.52 -19.74 -7.12
N ASN A 51 -11.88 -18.47 -6.91
CA ASN A 51 -13.09 -17.89 -7.48
C ASN A 51 -12.94 -17.53 -8.97
N GLN A 52 -11.84 -16.87 -9.35
CA GLN A 52 -11.69 -16.33 -10.71
C GLN A 52 -11.06 -17.31 -11.70
N PHE A 53 -10.10 -18.12 -11.27
CA PHE A 53 -9.38 -19.03 -12.17
C PHE A 53 -9.91 -20.45 -12.11
N LEU A 54 -10.14 -21.00 -10.92
CA LEU A 54 -10.56 -22.39 -10.76
C LEU A 54 -12.09 -22.56 -10.80
N LYS A 55 -12.84 -21.49 -10.49
CA LYS A 55 -14.32 -21.50 -10.37
C LYS A 55 -14.83 -22.60 -9.42
N ILE A 56 -14.04 -22.97 -8.41
CA ILE A 56 -14.38 -23.98 -7.42
C ILE A 56 -15.05 -23.30 -6.23
N LYS A 57 -16.27 -23.71 -5.88
CA LYS A 57 -16.90 -23.32 -4.62
C LYS A 57 -16.27 -24.09 -3.48
N LEU A 58 -15.52 -23.38 -2.64
CA LEU A 58 -14.97 -23.94 -1.41
C LEU A 58 -16.04 -23.93 -0.31
N ALA A 59 -15.94 -24.89 0.61
CA ALA A 59 -16.70 -24.87 1.85
C ALA A 59 -16.29 -23.64 2.71
N PRO A 60 -17.15 -23.19 3.64
CA PRO A 60 -16.82 -22.15 4.59
C PRO A 60 -15.50 -22.45 5.31
N ILE A 61 -14.80 -21.37 5.64
CA ILE A 61 -13.57 -21.44 6.42
C ILE A 61 -13.89 -20.88 7.80
N ASP A 62 -13.92 -21.76 8.78
CA ASP A 62 -14.42 -21.46 10.12
C ASP A 62 -13.28 -21.40 11.15
N SER A 63 -12.18 -22.12 10.92
CA SER A 63 -11.09 -22.31 11.89
C SER A 63 -9.85 -21.46 11.61
N ILE A 64 -10.01 -20.13 11.51
CA ILE A 64 -8.88 -19.20 11.33
C ILE A 64 -8.51 -18.47 12.64
N ASN A 65 -7.27 -18.67 13.11
CA ASN A 65 -6.66 -17.81 14.10
C ASN A 65 -6.37 -16.42 13.50
N LYS A 66 -6.98 -15.37 14.05
CA LYS A 66 -6.70 -13.99 13.61
C LYS A 66 -5.43 -13.47 14.27
N SER A 67 -4.56 -12.85 13.47
CA SER A 67 -3.39 -12.14 14.02
C SER A 67 -3.82 -11.01 14.94
N ARG A 68 -3.28 -11.00 16.16
CA ARG A 68 -3.50 -9.95 17.19
C ARG A 68 -2.41 -8.88 17.20
N LYS A 69 -1.54 -8.83 16.19
CA LYS A 69 -0.46 -7.84 16.15
C LYS A 69 -1.04 -6.41 16.14
N PRO A 70 -0.56 -5.52 17.02
CA PRO A 70 -1.04 -4.15 17.07
C PRO A 70 -0.72 -3.46 15.73
N LYS A 71 -1.68 -2.67 15.25
CA LYS A 71 -1.48 -1.81 14.08
C LYS A 71 -0.53 -0.70 14.49
N LYS A 72 0.60 -0.55 13.78
CA LYS A 72 1.44 0.65 13.95
C LYS A 72 0.58 1.86 13.57
N LEU A 73 0.42 2.78 14.52
CA LEU A 73 -0.18 4.07 14.22
C LEU A 73 0.77 4.84 13.28
N PRO A 74 0.25 5.54 12.26
CA PRO A 74 1.10 6.38 11.44
C PRO A 74 1.72 7.46 12.33
N THR A 75 3.05 7.53 12.36
CA THR A 75 3.78 8.63 12.96
C THR A 75 3.70 9.81 12.00
N VAL A 76 2.91 10.82 12.34
CA VAL A 76 2.87 12.08 11.59
C VAL A 76 4.09 12.88 12.03
N LEU A 77 4.89 13.32 11.06
CA LEU A 77 6.02 14.21 11.33
C LEU A 77 5.51 15.57 11.78
N SER A 78 6.15 16.14 12.80
CA SER A 78 5.88 17.52 13.22
C SER A 78 6.39 18.49 12.15
N VAL A 79 5.87 19.72 12.20
CA VAL A 79 6.28 20.79 11.27
C VAL A 79 7.77 21.10 11.39
N GLU A 80 8.34 21.00 12.59
CA GLU A 80 9.78 21.22 12.85
C GLU A 80 10.64 20.09 12.27
N GLU A 81 10.21 18.85 12.40
CA GLU A 81 10.89 17.69 11.82
C GLU A 81 10.92 17.77 10.29
N VAL A 82 9.83 18.24 9.67
CA VAL A 82 9.78 18.45 8.22
C VAL A 82 10.73 19.56 7.77
N LYS A 83 10.81 20.67 8.52
CA LYS A 83 11.81 21.72 8.23
C LYS A 83 13.23 21.18 8.31
N LEU A 84 13.57 20.44 9.37
CA LEU A 84 14.88 19.83 9.52
C LEU A 84 15.17 18.82 8.40
N LEU A 85 14.16 18.07 7.95
CA LEU A 85 14.30 17.15 6.83
C LEU A 85 14.59 17.89 5.53
N PHE A 86 13.95 19.03 5.27
CA PHE A 86 14.23 19.84 4.07
C PHE A 86 15.64 20.46 4.07
N THR A 87 16.21 20.81 5.22
CA THR A 87 17.60 21.32 5.28
C THR A 87 18.67 20.25 5.04
N LYS A 88 18.28 18.96 5.04
CA LYS A 88 19.18 17.82 4.80
C LYS A 88 19.04 17.21 3.40
N LEU A 89 18.16 17.75 2.57
CA LEU A 89 17.90 17.25 1.23
C LEU A 89 18.28 18.28 0.18
N ASP A 90 18.89 17.82 -0.91
CA ASP A 90 19.32 18.66 -2.02
C ASP A 90 18.72 18.21 -3.36
N GLY A 91 18.67 19.15 -4.30
CA GLY A 91 18.30 18.92 -5.70
C GLY A 91 16.92 18.28 -5.87
N LEU A 92 16.88 17.14 -6.58
CA LEU A 92 15.65 16.45 -6.94
C LEU A 92 14.89 15.91 -5.71
N HIS A 93 15.60 15.45 -4.67
CA HIS A 93 14.98 14.90 -3.47
C HIS A 93 14.27 15.96 -2.64
N LEU A 94 14.80 17.18 -2.63
CA LEU A 94 14.16 18.34 -2.01
C LEU A 94 12.86 18.70 -2.75
N LEU A 95 12.92 18.75 -4.08
CA LEU A 95 11.75 19.05 -4.93
C LEU A 95 10.64 18.01 -4.72
N ILE A 96 10.96 16.72 -4.77
CA ILE A 96 10.00 15.62 -4.55
C ILE A 96 9.40 15.72 -3.14
N SER A 97 10.23 15.94 -2.12
CA SER A 97 9.75 16.01 -0.73
C SER A 97 8.83 17.21 -0.50
N LYS A 98 9.16 18.38 -1.06
CA LYS A 98 8.30 19.58 -1.02
C LYS A 98 6.99 19.35 -1.76
N LEU A 99 7.03 18.70 -2.92
CA LEU A 99 5.84 18.41 -3.72
C LEU A 99 4.92 17.43 -2.98
N LEU A 100 5.46 16.34 -2.42
CA LEU A 100 4.70 15.37 -1.61
C LEU A 100 4.07 16.02 -0.38
N TYR A 101 4.83 16.86 0.33
CA TYR A 101 4.32 17.56 1.51
C TYR A 101 3.25 18.57 1.15
N GLY A 102 3.46 19.35 0.07
CA GLY A 102 2.58 20.47 -0.27
C GLY A 102 1.28 20.09 -0.99
N THR A 103 1.26 18.93 -1.65
CA THR A 103 0.10 18.44 -2.42
C THR A 103 -0.59 17.24 -1.78
N GLY A 104 0.04 16.62 -0.78
CA GLY A 104 -0.45 15.38 -0.17
C GLY A 104 -0.42 14.17 -1.11
N LEU A 105 0.34 14.25 -2.21
CA LEU A 105 0.47 13.16 -3.17
C LEU A 105 1.10 11.92 -2.54
N ARG A 106 0.71 10.74 -3.02
CA ARG A 106 1.46 9.52 -2.76
C ARG A 106 2.77 9.57 -3.55
N ILE A 107 3.84 8.98 -3.01
CA ILE A 107 5.14 8.91 -3.68
C ILE A 107 5.03 8.37 -5.12
N SER A 108 4.20 7.35 -5.31
CA SER A 108 3.98 6.76 -6.63
C SER A 108 3.21 7.65 -7.61
N GLU A 109 2.48 8.66 -7.12
CA GLU A 109 1.80 9.64 -7.96
C GLU A 109 2.79 10.73 -8.38
N CYS A 110 3.58 11.26 -7.43
CA CYS A 110 4.66 12.20 -7.71
C CYS A 110 5.68 11.66 -8.72
N MET A 111 6.07 10.38 -8.62
CA MET A 111 7.05 9.78 -9.54
C MET A 111 6.52 9.53 -10.96
N ASN A 112 5.19 9.52 -11.17
CA ASN A 112 4.56 9.29 -12.47
C ASN A 112 4.00 10.58 -13.09
N LEU A 113 4.27 11.71 -12.46
CA LEU A 113 3.78 13.01 -12.87
C LEU A 113 4.42 13.43 -14.20
N ARG A 114 3.60 13.89 -15.15
CA ARG A 114 4.08 14.37 -16.45
C ARG A 114 4.01 15.89 -16.50
N ILE A 115 4.83 16.51 -17.35
CA ILE A 115 4.84 17.98 -17.51
C ILE A 115 3.44 18.51 -17.87
N LYS A 116 2.69 17.77 -18.70
CA LYS A 116 1.31 18.12 -19.10
C LYS A 116 0.28 18.08 -17.97
N ASP A 117 0.63 17.45 -16.85
CA ASP A 117 -0.26 17.28 -15.70
C ASP A 117 -0.14 18.47 -14.73
N ILE A 118 0.80 19.40 -14.99
CA ILE A 118 1.03 20.61 -14.18
C ILE A 118 0.49 21.82 -14.92
N ASP A 119 -0.45 22.52 -14.31
CA ASP A 119 -0.87 23.85 -14.76
C ASP A 119 -0.21 24.92 -13.87
N PHE A 120 0.88 25.51 -14.37
CA PHE A 120 1.61 26.57 -13.69
C PHE A 120 0.81 27.88 -13.58
N ASN A 121 -0.18 28.11 -14.45
CA ASN A 121 -0.98 29.34 -14.40
C ASN A 121 -2.01 29.28 -13.26
N ARG A 122 -2.53 28.07 -13.00
CA ARG A 122 -3.53 27.83 -11.95
C ARG A 122 -2.94 27.29 -10.66
N ASN A 123 -1.64 26.97 -10.63
CA ASN A 123 -0.99 26.26 -9.54
C ASN A 123 -1.71 24.93 -9.21
N GLU A 124 -2.16 24.22 -10.23
CA GLU A 124 -2.92 22.97 -10.10
C GLU A 124 -2.12 21.78 -10.64
N ILE A 125 -2.33 20.62 -10.03
CA ILE A 125 -1.78 19.34 -10.51
C ILE A 125 -2.94 18.38 -10.77
N PHE A 126 -2.95 17.79 -11.97
CA PHE A 126 -3.92 16.80 -12.40
C PHE A 126 -3.33 15.39 -12.28
N VAL A 127 -3.80 14.60 -11.32
CA VAL A 127 -3.33 13.20 -11.18
C VAL A 127 -4.36 12.23 -11.73
N PHE A 128 -3.91 11.37 -12.66
CA PHE A 128 -4.76 10.37 -13.28
C PHE A 128 -4.44 8.95 -12.79
N ARG A 129 -5.34 8.36 -11.99
CA ARG A 129 -5.25 6.95 -11.55
C ARG A 129 -6.62 6.27 -11.57
N GLY A 130 -7.16 6.02 -12.76
CA GLY A 130 -8.47 5.36 -12.94
C GLY A 130 -9.69 6.21 -12.53
N ARG A 131 -9.48 7.25 -11.72
CA ARG A 131 -10.35 8.40 -11.52
C ARG A 131 -9.46 9.65 -11.58
N ALA A 132 -9.89 10.66 -12.32
CA ALA A 132 -9.19 11.95 -12.34
C ALA A 132 -9.34 12.61 -10.97
N LEU A 133 -8.23 12.96 -10.34
CA LEU A 133 -8.20 13.74 -9.11
C LEU A 133 -7.54 15.08 -9.43
N ARG A 134 -8.26 16.19 -9.21
CA ARG A 134 -7.69 17.54 -9.22
C ARG A 134 -7.15 17.82 -7.83
N ILE A 135 -5.91 18.27 -7.74
CA ILE A 135 -5.27 18.69 -6.50
C ILE A 135 -4.78 20.11 -6.69
N ASP A 136 -5.29 21.00 -5.86
CA ASP A 136 -4.78 22.36 -5.78
C ASP A 136 -3.49 22.32 -4.96
N MET A 137 -2.44 23.01 -5.44
CA MET A 137 -1.29 23.23 -4.56
C MET A 137 -1.75 24.12 -3.41
N CYS A 138 -1.74 23.59 -2.19
CA CYS A 138 -1.89 24.41 -1.00
C CYS A 138 -0.84 25.52 -1.07
N HIS A 139 -1.29 26.76 -1.13
CA HIS A 139 -0.41 27.92 -1.16
C HIS A 139 0.25 28.02 0.22
N TYR A 140 1.43 27.43 0.38
CA TYR A 140 2.26 27.74 1.54
C TYR A 140 2.64 29.20 1.43
N PRO A 141 2.48 29.99 2.50
CA PRO A 141 2.91 31.37 2.46
C PRO A 141 4.41 31.40 2.12
N SER A 142 4.78 32.29 1.20
CA SER A 142 6.07 32.35 0.50
C SER A 142 7.31 32.37 1.40
N HIS A 143 7.16 32.63 2.69
CA HIS A 143 8.21 32.56 3.70
C HIS A 143 8.68 31.12 4.04
N TRP A 144 8.01 30.07 3.58
CA TRP A 144 8.44 28.67 3.81
C TRP A 144 9.37 28.12 2.73
N PHE A 145 9.44 28.77 1.56
CA PHE A 145 10.28 28.35 0.44
C PHE A 145 11.62 29.09 0.38
N LEU A 146 11.74 30.20 1.10
CA LEU A 146 12.93 31.04 1.17
C LEU A 146 13.57 30.90 2.56
N HIS A 147 14.44 29.91 2.72
CA HIS A 147 15.66 29.91 3.53
C HIS A 147 16.41 28.60 3.34
#